data_AF-A0A4R4VZY8-F1
#
_entry.id   AF-A0A4R4VZY8-F1
#
_cell.length_a   1.000
_cell.length_b   1.000
_cell.length_c   1.000
_cell.angle_alpha   90.00
_cell.angle_beta   90.00
_cell.angle_gamma   90.00
#
_symmetry.space_group_name_H-M   'P 1'
#
loop_
_entity.id
_entity.type
_entity.pdbx_description
1 polymer ?
#
loop_
_entity_poly.entity_id
_entity_poly.type
_entity_poly.pdbx_seq_one_letter_code
_entity_poly.pdbx_strand_id
1 'polypeptide(L)'
;MIIISVLHTVVFVGAAPWASWLAGDLRNGTASSDSVATFWALPGGWVVVLVLLGLLVSRAGRQGQHVPAYVGWAMLAWVVFAVFLIGPSGFLFGFVPAGLLIAASLTGKRPAAARRRVRS
;
A
#
# COMPACT_ATOMS: atom_id res chain seq x y z
N MET A 1 -5.52 4.18 -1.46
CA MET A 1 -4.54 3.25 -2.07
C MET A 1 -4.17 3.73 -3.46
N ILE A 2 -5.04 3.55 -4.47
CA ILE A 2 -4.75 3.89 -5.87
C ILE A 2 -4.35 5.36 -6.08
N ILE A 3 -5.11 6.31 -5.53
CA ILE A 3 -4.81 7.75 -5.66
C ILE A 3 -3.45 8.11 -5.02
N ILE A 4 -3.11 7.50 -3.88
CA ILE A 4 -1.84 7.72 -3.19
C ILE A 4 -0.68 7.17 -4.04
N SER A 5 -0.86 5.98 -4.63
CA SER A 5 0.10 5.40 -5.57
C SER A 5 0.33 6.31 -6.77
N VAL A 6 -0.74 6.81 -7.38
CA VAL A 6 -0.65 7.72 -8.54
C VAL A 6 0.09 9.01 -8.17
N LEU A 7 -0.27 9.65 -7.06
CA LEU A 7 0.42 10.86 -6.59
C LEU A 7 1.90 10.60 -6.30
N HIS A 8 2.22 9.48 -5.65
CA HIS A 8 3.60 9.11 -5.35
C HIS A 8 4.40 8.84 -6.63
N THR A 9 3.80 8.16 -7.61
CA THR A 9 4.42 7.98 -8.94
C THR A 9 4.66 9.32 -9.62
N VAL A 10 3.68 10.23 -9.65
CA VAL A 10 3.79 11.53 -10.32
C VAL A 10 4.91 12.39 -9.72
N VAL A 11 5.15 12.34 -8.40
CA VAL A 11 6.24 13.10 -7.77
C VAL A 11 7.62 12.58 -8.19
N PHE A 12 7.78 11.27 -8.30
CA PHE A 12 9.10 10.67 -8.53
C PHE A 12 9.36 10.29 -10.00
N VAL A 13 8.33 10.29 -10.87
CA VAL A 13 8.45 9.95 -12.30
C VAL A 13 9.43 10.87 -13.03
N GLY A 14 9.53 12.16 -12.64
CA GLY A 14 10.46 13.10 -13.26
C GLY A 14 11.93 12.91 -12.86
N ALA A 15 12.18 12.31 -11.69
CA ALA A 15 13.53 12.06 -11.18
C ALA A 15 14.07 10.67 -11.58
N ALA A 16 13.22 9.81 -12.14
CA ALA A 16 13.59 8.46 -12.52
C ALA A 16 14.42 8.44 -13.82
N PRO A 17 15.56 7.74 -13.86
CA PRO A 17 16.42 7.68 -15.04
C PRO A 17 15.89 6.64 -16.05
N TRP A 18 14.71 6.91 -16.62
CA TRP A 18 13.99 5.99 -17.51
C TRP A 18 14.82 5.51 -18.70
N ALA A 19 15.60 6.41 -19.30
CA ALA A 19 16.42 6.08 -20.45
C ALA A 19 17.50 5.05 -20.11
N SER A 20 18.12 5.15 -18.94
CA SER A 20 19.17 4.23 -18.50
C SER A 20 18.60 2.87 -18.09
N TRP A 21 17.43 2.88 -17.43
CA TRP A 21 16.70 1.65 -17.11
C TRP A 21 16.26 0.90 -18.36
N LEU A 22 15.70 1.59 -19.36
CA LEU A 22 15.28 0.99 -20.64
C LEU A 22 16.46 0.55 -21.51
N ALA A 23 17.61 1.23 -21.40
CA ALA A 23 18.86 0.81 -22.02
C ALA A 23 19.45 -0.47 -21.38
N GLY A 24 18.94 -0.89 -20.22
CA GLY A 24 19.27 -2.15 -19.58
C GLY A 24 20.23 -2.05 -18.40
N ASP A 25 20.51 -0.86 -17.88
CA ASP A 25 21.48 -0.67 -16.79
C ASP A 25 21.10 -1.43 -15.51
N LEU A 26 19.80 -1.61 -15.27
CA LEU A 26 19.29 -2.44 -14.18
C LEU A 26 19.58 -3.93 -14.37
N ARG A 27 19.57 -4.42 -15.62
CA ARG A 27 19.84 -5.82 -15.95
C ARG A 27 21.34 -6.12 -16.01
N ASN A 28 22.11 -5.14 -16.46
CA ASN A 28 23.56 -5.27 -16.66
C ASN A 28 24.36 -4.96 -15.39
N GLY A 29 23.70 -4.50 -14.32
CA GLY A 29 24.33 -4.19 -13.04
C GLY A 29 25.16 -2.90 -13.05
N THR A 30 24.95 -2.03 -14.04
CA THR A 30 25.66 -0.75 -14.22
C THR A 30 24.94 0.44 -13.58
N ALA A 31 23.71 0.24 -13.11
CA ALA A 31 22.94 1.27 -12.41
C ALA A 31 23.57 1.63 -11.05
N SER A 32 23.59 2.93 -10.71
CA SER A 32 24.00 3.39 -9.38
C SER A 32 23.05 2.88 -8.28
N SER A 33 23.55 2.82 -7.04
CA SER A 33 22.75 2.43 -5.86
C SER A 33 21.49 3.27 -5.72
N ASP A 34 21.57 4.57 -5.98
CA ASP A 34 20.44 5.50 -5.91
C ASP A 34 19.39 5.21 -6.99
N SER A 35 19.84 4.82 -8.19
CA SER A 35 18.99 4.44 -9.31
C SER A 35 18.24 3.13 -9.00
N VAL A 36 18.91 2.15 -8.40
CA VAL A 36 18.30 0.89 -7.95
C VAL A 36 17.28 1.14 -6.83
N ALA A 37 17.62 1.99 -5.84
CA ALA A 37 16.69 2.38 -4.78
C ALA A 37 15.43 3.07 -5.34
N THR A 38 15.62 3.99 -6.30
CA THR A 38 14.52 4.69 -6.98
C THR A 38 13.63 3.73 -7.77
N PHE A 39 14.21 2.72 -8.42
CA PHE A 39 13.46 1.68 -9.12
C PHE A 39 12.54 0.88 -8.17
N TRP A 40 13.05 0.46 -7.01
CA TRP A 40 12.25 -0.28 -6.03
C TRP A 40 11.20 0.58 -5.31
N ALA A 41 11.47 1.88 -5.17
CA ALA A 41 10.50 2.83 -4.63
C ALA A 41 9.33 3.12 -5.59
N LEU A 42 9.56 3.08 -6.91
CA LEU A 42 8.58 3.42 -7.94
C LEU A 42 8.01 2.18 -8.68
N PRO A 43 8.52 1.73 -9.86
CA PRO A 43 7.86 0.67 -10.61
C PRO A 43 8.08 -0.74 -10.02
N GLY A 44 9.19 -0.96 -9.31
CA GLY A 44 9.62 -2.31 -8.92
C GLY A 44 8.86 -2.90 -7.73
N GLY A 45 8.29 -2.06 -6.85
CA GLY A 45 7.73 -2.55 -5.59
C GLY A 45 6.51 -1.78 -5.12
N TRP A 46 6.75 -0.64 -4.48
CA TRP A 46 5.75 -0.02 -3.60
C TRP A 46 4.46 0.39 -4.33
N VAL A 47 4.58 0.99 -5.51
CA VAL A 47 3.43 1.45 -6.31
C VAL A 47 2.59 0.26 -6.77
N VAL A 48 3.23 -0.77 -7.34
CA VAL A 48 2.55 -1.95 -7.89
C VAL A 48 1.82 -2.71 -6.78
N VAL A 49 2.48 -2.93 -5.64
CA VAL A 49 1.89 -3.62 -4.49
C VAL A 49 0.68 -2.85 -3.95
N LEU A 50 0.77 -1.52 -3.79
CA LEU A 50 -0.37 -0.72 -3.32
C LEU A 50 -1.53 -0.71 -4.32
N VAL A 51 -1.26 -0.66 -5.62
CA VAL A 51 -2.31 -0.67 -6.65
C VAL A 51 -3.02 -2.00 -6.63
N LEU A 52 -2.28 -3.11 -6.63
CA LEU A 52 -2.86 -4.46 -6.57
C LEU A 52 -3.65 -4.67 -5.27
N LEU A 53 -3.11 -4.26 -4.13
CA LEU A 53 -3.81 -4.34 -2.85
C LEU A 53 -5.08 -3.49 -2.86
N GLY A 54 -5.00 -2.26 -3.38
CA GLY A 54 -6.14 -1.37 -3.55
C GLY A 54 -7.24 -2.01 -4.42
N LEU A 55 -6.87 -2.60 -5.55
CA LEU A 55 -7.80 -3.30 -6.44
C LEU A 55 -8.41 -4.53 -5.77
N LEU A 56 -7.62 -5.31 -5.03
CA LEU A 56 -8.09 -6.50 -4.32
C LEU A 56 -9.10 -6.13 -3.22
N VAL A 57 -8.79 -5.09 -2.44
CA VAL A 57 -9.68 -4.54 -1.40
C VAL A 57 -10.95 -3.98 -2.02
N SER A 58 -10.85 -3.21 -3.11
CA SER A 58 -12.02 -2.70 -3.84
C SER A 58 -12.88 -3.83 -4.38
N ARG A 59 -12.29 -4.89 -4.94
CA ARG A 59 -13.02 -6.07 -5.39
C ARG A 59 -13.71 -6.79 -4.23
N ALA A 60 -13.02 -7.01 -3.12
CA ALA A 60 -13.60 -7.63 -1.92
C ALA A 60 -14.79 -6.82 -1.38
N GLY A 61 -14.64 -5.49 -1.29
CA GLY A 61 -15.71 -4.60 -0.89
C GLY A 61 -16.92 -4.65 -1.81
N ARG A 62 -16.72 -4.67 -3.14
CA ARG A 62 -17.81 -4.85 -4.12
C ARG A 62 -18.50 -6.21 -4.03
N GLN A 63 -17.80 -7.24 -3.55
CA GLN A 63 -18.34 -8.58 -3.34
C GLN A 63 -18.96 -8.77 -1.96
N GLY A 64 -19.02 -7.71 -1.13
CA GLY A 64 -19.50 -7.80 0.26
C GLY A 64 -18.62 -8.68 1.15
N GLN A 65 -17.40 -8.99 0.72
CA GLN A 65 -16.47 -9.83 1.47
C GLN A 65 -15.64 -8.98 2.45
N HIS A 66 -15.36 -9.56 3.62
CA HIS A 66 -14.50 -8.92 4.60
C HIS A 66 -13.03 -9.13 4.26
N VAL A 67 -12.27 -8.03 4.28
CA VAL A 67 -10.80 -8.10 4.18
C VAL A 67 -10.24 -8.56 5.53
N PRO A 68 -9.29 -9.51 5.56
CA PRO A 68 -8.70 -9.97 6.81
C PRO A 68 -8.01 -8.84 7.59
N ALA A 69 -8.15 -8.86 8.92
CA ALA A 69 -7.61 -7.81 9.80
C ALA A 69 -6.09 -7.66 9.71
N TYR A 70 -5.36 -8.75 9.43
CA TYR A 70 -3.90 -8.73 9.31
C TYR A 70 -3.42 -7.80 8.18
N VAL A 71 -4.25 -7.56 7.16
CA VAL A 71 -3.89 -6.68 6.03
C VAL A 71 -3.74 -5.24 6.50
N GLY A 72 -4.68 -4.75 7.34
CA GLY A 72 -4.61 -3.41 7.91
C GLY A 72 -3.42 -3.24 8.87
N TRP A 73 -3.16 -4.24 9.72
CA TRP A 73 -2.04 -4.21 10.66
C TRP A 73 -0.68 -4.33 9.99
N ALA A 74 -0.53 -5.23 9.02
CA ALA A 74 0.70 -5.35 8.25
C ALA A 74 1.00 -4.05 7.49
N MET A 75 -0.03 -3.44 6.91
CA MET A 75 0.11 -2.15 6.24
C MET A 75 0.52 -1.04 7.22
N LEU A 76 -0.11 -0.97 8.40
CA LEU A 76 0.24 0.02 9.43
C LEU A 76 1.70 -0.14 9.88
N ALA A 77 2.10 -1.37 10.21
CA ALA A 77 3.47 -1.68 10.64
C ALA A 77 4.50 -1.27 9.58
N TRP A 78 4.19 -1.52 8.30
CA TRP A 78 5.07 -1.14 7.21
C TRP A 78 5.16 0.37 7.02
N VAL A 79 4.05 1.11 7.11
CA VAL A 79 4.05 2.58 7.03
C VAL A 79 4.86 3.19 8.16
N VAL A 80 4.69 2.69 9.39
CA VAL A 80 5.48 3.13 10.55
C VAL A 80 6.97 2.87 10.33
N PHE A 81 7.32 1.68 9.85
CA PHE A 81 8.70 1.31 9.54
C PHE A 81 9.31 2.21 8.46
N ALA A 82 8.58 2.51 7.39
CA ALA A 82 9.02 3.40 6.32
C ALA A 82 9.23 4.83 6.83
N VAL A 83 8.31 5.36 7.64
CA VAL A 83 8.45 6.71 8.24
C VAL A 83 9.61 6.76 9.23
N PHE A 84 9.85 5.69 9.98
CA PHE A 84 10.97 5.61 10.91
C PHE A 84 12.33 5.62 10.20
N LEU A 85 12.46 4.92 9.07
CA LEU A 85 13.70 4.86 8.31
C LEU A 85 13.96 6.09 7.42
N ILE A 86 12.92 6.61 6.77
CA ILE A 86 13.05 7.61 5.70
C ILE A 86 12.66 9.01 6.19
N GLY A 87 11.96 9.12 7.31
CA GLY A 87 11.42 10.36 7.84
C GLY A 87 10.05 10.72 7.27
N PRO A 88 9.48 11.86 7.70
CA PRO A 88 8.15 12.31 7.29
C PRO A 88 8.10 12.56 5.78
N SER A 89 7.33 11.75 5.07
CA SER A 89 7.24 11.75 3.60
C SER A 89 5.87 11.24 3.14
N GLY A 90 5.71 10.97 1.84
CA GLY A 90 4.46 10.46 1.26
C GLY A 90 3.92 9.17 1.90
N PHE A 91 4.74 8.44 2.66
CA PHE A 91 4.29 7.29 3.46
C PHE A 91 3.23 7.65 4.51
N LEU A 92 3.18 8.90 5.00
CA LEU A 92 2.15 9.36 5.93
C LEU A 92 0.73 9.17 5.38
N PHE A 93 0.53 9.29 4.07
CA PHE A 93 -0.76 9.03 3.44
C PHE A 93 -1.20 7.56 3.56
N GLY A 94 -0.26 6.63 3.79
CA GLY A 94 -0.53 5.22 4.04
C GLY A 94 -1.25 4.95 5.37
N PHE A 95 -1.20 5.86 6.34
CA PHE A 95 -1.95 5.73 7.60
C PHE A 95 -3.47 5.72 7.38
N VAL A 96 -3.96 6.50 6.40
CA VAL A 96 -5.39 6.59 6.10
C VAL A 96 -5.98 5.24 5.69
N PRO A 97 -5.52 4.57 4.61
CA PRO A 97 -6.04 3.26 4.23
C PRO A 97 -5.75 2.17 5.26
N ALA A 98 -4.62 2.21 5.98
CA ALA A 98 -4.36 1.27 7.08
C ALA A 98 -5.42 1.40 8.19
N GLY A 99 -5.71 2.64 8.60
CA GLY A 99 -6.76 2.94 9.58
C GLY A 99 -8.15 2.51 9.11
N LEU A 100 -8.49 2.75 7.85
CA LEU A 100 -9.77 2.30 7.26
C LEU A 100 -9.90 0.78 7.25
N LEU A 101 -8.84 0.04 6.91
CA LEU A 101 -8.84 -1.42 6.93
C LEU A 101 -8.99 -1.97 8.35
N ILE A 102 -8.30 -1.38 9.32
CA ILE A 102 -8.41 -1.75 10.74
C ILE A 102 -9.84 -1.46 11.23
N ALA A 103 -10.36 -0.26 10.97
CA ALA A 103 -11.72 0.13 11.35
C ALA A 103 -12.77 -0.81 10.76
N ALA A 104 -12.68 -1.13 9.46
CA ALA A 104 -13.58 -2.07 8.78
C ALA A 104 -13.54 -3.47 9.41
N SER A 105 -12.35 -3.92 9.83
CA SER A 105 -12.19 -5.20 10.51
C SER A 105 -12.79 -5.21 11.92
N LEU A 106 -12.77 -4.08 12.63
CA LEU A 106 -13.35 -3.93 13.97
C LEU A 106 -14.87 -3.79 13.91
N THR A 107 -15.40 -3.05 12.93
CA THR A 107 -16.84 -2.88 12.74
C THR A 107 -17.52 -4.11 12.16
N GLY A 108 -16.84 -4.88 11.28
CA GLY A 108 -17.35 -6.16 10.77
C GLY A 108 -17.39 -7.27 11.83
N LYS A 109 -16.58 -7.15 12.89
CA LYS A 109 -16.62 -8.03 14.06
C LYS A 109 -17.71 -7.67 15.07
N ARG A 110 -18.43 -6.54 14.92
CA ARG A 110 -19.56 -6.24 15.81
C ARG A 110 -20.61 -7.33 15.64
N PRO A 111 -20.88 -8.13 16.68
CA PRO A 111 -21.29 -9.50 16.44
C PRO A 111 -22.81 -9.59 16.26
N ALA A 112 -23.21 -10.55 15.43
CA ALA A 112 -24.52 -11.20 15.44
C ALA A 112 -24.99 -11.69 16.84
N ALA A 113 -24.17 -11.53 17.90
CA ALA A 113 -24.52 -11.74 19.30
C ALA A 113 -25.68 -10.86 19.79
N ALA A 114 -25.94 -9.69 19.17
CA ALA A 114 -27.13 -8.90 19.49
C ALA A 114 -28.44 -9.52 18.98
N ARG A 115 -28.39 -10.46 18.02
CA ARG A 115 -29.58 -11.08 17.42
C ARG A 115 -30.06 -12.35 18.11
N ARG A 116 -29.26 -12.95 19.01
CA ARG A 116 -29.61 -14.21 19.71
C ARG A 116 -30.31 -13.99 21.06
N ARG A 117 -30.31 -12.76 21.60
CA ARG A 117 -30.90 -12.43 22.92
C ARG A 117 -32.36 -11.98 22.88
N VAL A 118 -32.98 -11.92 21.69
CA VAL A 118 -34.38 -11.50 21.50
C VAL A 118 -35.30 -12.71 21.22
N ARG A 119 -34.79 -13.94 21.36
CA ARG A 119 -35.53 -15.18 21.06
C ARG A 119 -35.57 -16.20 22.20
N SER A 120 -35.23 -15.84 23.43
CA SER A 120 -35.37 -16.70 24.62
C SER A 120 -36.51 -16.22 25.51
#